data_AF-A0A9E3MTM7-F1
#
_entry.id   AF-A0A9E3MTM7-F1
#
_cell.length_a   1.000
_cell.length_b   1.000
_cell.length_c   1.000
_cell.angle_alpha   90.00
_cell.angle_beta   90.00
_cell.angle_gamma   90.00
#
_symmetry.space_group_name_H-M   'P 1'
#
loop_
_entity.id
_entity.type
_entity.pdbx_description
1 polymer ?
#
loop_
_entity_poly.entity_id
_entity_poly.type
_entity_poly.pdbx_seq_one_letter_code
_entity_poly.pdbx_strand_id
1 'polypeptide(L)'
;MNEVEPNGSGTAARTLARLALLCLAGVVAAVVAAGQWLLPLLALVGLALAGAGIWWALAHRGVARLCGALLAVAAPVAVLVLYAVSGVWPFAAAALGLWAAALACARSALRRLRAPRGMHSHPVRPPRRPVLIMNPLSGGGKVTEHGLVEQAEALGARVILLDVDNSPDPAALARQAVAEGADLLGVAGGDGTQALVAAVAAEHDVPFVVLAAGTRNHFAMDLGLDRDDPASGLKALSHGVEIRVDLGDVAGRPFVNTVSFGTYAEIVQRPEYREAKASTTLDVLPDLLAGEAGAQLTATADDQRLEAPHALLVSNNPYVQAGPMGGGRRSHLDGGRLGVISLRIEGAAQAAELALRGERASGITTSTSRRVVVEADAETIPVAVDGEALLLHPPVVCTVRPKALRVRVPKNRPGAPYTAPSVDWRRVVRLALDPLPLPAVKTQEQSDA
;
A
#
# COMPACT_ATOMS: atom_id res chain seq x y z
N MET A 1 -3.99 -16.79 -20.54
CA MET A 1 -4.58 -17.28 -19.27
C MET A 1 -6.08 -17.27 -19.45
N ASN A 2 -6.71 -18.43 -19.51
CA ASN A 2 -8.11 -18.61 -19.92
C ASN A 2 -9.07 -17.86 -18.99
N GLU A 3 -9.74 -16.85 -19.52
CA GLU A 3 -10.82 -16.13 -18.86
C GLU A 3 -12.13 -16.85 -19.12
N VAL A 4 -12.65 -17.54 -18.09
CA VAL A 4 -14.03 -18.02 -18.07
C VAL A 4 -14.87 -16.95 -17.35
N GLU A 5 -15.70 -16.26 -18.12
CA GLU A 5 -16.67 -15.25 -17.66
C GLU A 5 -17.99 -15.87 -17.19
N PRO A 6 -18.66 -15.29 -16.18
CA PRO A 6 -20.10 -15.30 -16.02
C PRO A 6 -20.66 -14.03 -16.69
N ASN A 7 -21.48 -14.27 -17.71
CA ASN A 7 -22.14 -13.28 -18.56
C ASN A 7 -22.90 -12.21 -17.74
N GLY A 8 -22.37 -10.98 -17.67
CA GLY A 8 -23.11 -9.83 -17.14
C GLY A 8 -22.26 -8.64 -16.69
N SER A 9 -21.11 -8.89 -16.03
CA SER A 9 -20.25 -7.81 -15.51
C SER A 9 -19.47 -7.08 -16.62
N GLY A 10 -19.07 -7.79 -17.68
CA GLY A 10 -18.29 -7.22 -18.79
C GLY A 10 -19.05 -6.18 -19.61
N THR A 11 -20.34 -6.40 -19.87
CA THR A 11 -21.18 -5.49 -20.66
C THR A 11 -21.39 -4.15 -19.95
N ALA A 12 -21.69 -4.18 -18.65
CA ALA A 12 -21.86 -2.96 -17.85
C ALA A 12 -20.55 -2.17 -17.71
N ALA A 13 -19.42 -2.86 -17.55
CA ALA A 13 -18.10 -2.22 -17.51
C ALA A 13 -17.79 -1.49 -18.84
N ARG A 14 -18.10 -2.11 -19.98
CA ARG A 14 -17.91 -1.51 -21.31
C ARG A 14 -18.80 -0.28 -21.53
N THR A 15 -20.07 -0.32 -21.14
CA THR A 15 -20.97 0.84 -21.27
C THR A 15 -20.45 2.04 -20.49
N LEU A 16 -19.96 1.82 -19.26
CA LEU A 16 -19.34 2.87 -18.44
C LEU A 16 -18.03 3.39 -19.06
N ALA A 17 -17.23 2.53 -19.68
CA ALA A 17 -16.02 2.94 -20.39
C ALA A 17 -16.35 3.85 -21.59
N ARG A 18 -17.38 3.52 -22.37
CA ARG A 18 -17.86 4.35 -23.49
C ARG A 18 -18.40 5.69 -23.01
N LEU A 19 -19.19 5.70 -21.94
CA LEU A 19 -19.66 6.94 -21.30
C LEU A 19 -18.49 7.81 -20.84
N ALA A 20 -17.44 7.22 -20.28
CA ALA A 20 -16.24 7.98 -19.89
C ALA A 20 -15.57 8.67 -21.09
N LEU A 21 -15.47 7.99 -22.24
CA LEU A 21 -14.92 8.59 -23.48
C LEU A 21 -15.84 9.67 -24.06
N LEU A 22 -17.17 9.49 -24.00
CA LEU A 22 -18.13 10.50 -24.43
C LEU A 22 -18.04 11.77 -23.56
N CYS A 23 -17.92 11.62 -22.24
CA CYS A 23 -17.71 12.75 -21.35
C CYS A 23 -16.40 13.48 -21.67
N LEU A 24 -15.30 12.76 -21.96
CA LEU A 24 -14.03 13.37 -22.40
C LEU A 24 -14.17 14.14 -23.72
N ALA A 25 -14.89 13.60 -24.71
CA ALA A 25 -15.19 14.32 -25.94
C ALA A 25 -16.01 15.59 -25.66
N GLY A 26 -16.94 15.52 -24.70
CA GLY A 26 -17.69 16.69 -24.21
C GLY A 26 -16.80 17.77 -23.58
N VAL A 27 -15.74 17.40 -22.86
CA VAL A 27 -14.76 18.36 -22.33
C VAL A 27 -14.10 19.15 -23.47
N VAL A 28 -13.67 18.45 -24.52
CA VAL A 28 -13.08 19.08 -25.71
C VAL A 28 -14.09 19.99 -26.40
N ALA A 29 -15.33 19.53 -26.57
CA ALA A 29 -16.40 20.33 -27.17
C ALA A 29 -16.70 21.61 -26.36
N ALA A 30 -16.71 21.53 -25.03
CA ALA A 30 -16.92 22.69 -24.16
C ALA A 30 -15.79 23.73 -24.30
N VAL A 31 -14.52 23.27 -24.42
CA VAL A 31 -13.37 24.16 -24.64
C VAL A 31 -13.42 24.81 -26.03
N VAL A 32 -13.78 24.06 -27.07
CA VAL A 32 -13.93 24.59 -28.43
C VAL A 32 -15.08 25.60 -28.51
N ALA A 33 -16.22 25.30 -27.87
CA ALA A 33 -17.39 26.18 -27.86
C ALA A 33 -17.15 27.51 -27.13
N ALA A 34 -16.21 27.55 -26.18
CA ALA A 34 -15.83 28.79 -25.50
C ALA A 34 -15.13 29.80 -26.44
N GLY A 35 -14.62 29.37 -27.60
CA GLY A 35 -14.03 30.24 -28.62
C GLY A 35 -12.71 30.94 -28.23
N GLN A 36 -12.22 30.74 -27.00
CA GLN A 36 -11.05 31.42 -26.45
C GLN A 36 -9.95 30.44 -26.04
N TRP A 37 -9.21 29.95 -27.03
CA TRP A 37 -8.14 28.94 -26.87
C TRP A 37 -6.92 29.40 -26.05
N LEU A 38 -6.77 30.72 -25.82
CA LEU A 38 -5.73 31.30 -24.97
C LEU A 38 -6.02 31.13 -23.47
N LEU A 39 -7.29 31.07 -23.06
CA LEU A 39 -7.68 30.98 -21.65
C LEU A 39 -7.32 29.65 -20.97
N PRO A 40 -7.42 28.48 -21.64
CA PRO A 40 -6.86 27.23 -21.12
C PRO A 40 -5.34 27.29 -20.93
N LEU A 41 -4.61 27.95 -21.84
CA LEU A 41 -3.15 28.11 -21.73
C LEU A 41 -2.79 28.97 -20.52
N LEU A 42 -3.52 30.06 -20.27
CA LEU A 42 -3.35 30.88 -19.07
C LEU A 42 -3.66 30.12 -17.78
N ALA A 43 -4.64 29.22 -17.80
CA ALA A 43 -4.89 28.33 -16.66
C ALA A 43 -3.74 27.35 -16.40
N LEU A 44 -3.10 26.82 -17.46
CA LEU A 44 -1.89 25.99 -17.32
C LEU A 44 -0.73 26.79 -16.73
N VAL A 45 -0.54 28.04 -17.15
CA VAL A 45 0.47 28.95 -16.57
C VAL A 45 0.17 29.24 -15.10
N GLY A 46 -1.10 29.52 -14.76
CA GLY A 46 -1.51 29.73 -13.37
C GLY A 46 -1.28 28.49 -12.50
N LEU A 47 -1.54 27.29 -13.00
CA LEU A 47 -1.22 26.02 -12.34
C LEU A 47 0.30 25.84 -12.15
N ALA A 48 1.10 26.17 -13.15
CA ALA A 48 2.57 26.11 -13.05
C ALA A 48 3.11 27.08 -12.00
N LEU A 49 2.62 28.33 -11.98
CA LEU A 49 2.96 29.32 -10.96
C LEU A 49 2.50 28.88 -9.57
N ALA A 50 1.32 28.28 -9.46
CA ALA A 50 0.84 27.72 -8.19
C ALA A 50 1.77 26.61 -7.69
N GLY A 51 2.17 25.69 -8.57
CA GLY A 51 3.13 24.63 -8.26
C GLY A 51 4.50 25.17 -7.84
N ALA A 52 5.01 26.19 -8.52
CA ALA A 52 6.25 26.88 -8.15
C ALA A 52 6.13 27.58 -6.78
N GLY A 53 5.00 28.20 -6.49
CA GLY A 53 4.70 28.81 -5.19
C GLY A 53 4.67 27.77 -4.06
N ILE A 54 3.99 26.63 -4.28
CA ILE A 54 3.97 25.51 -3.33
C ILE A 54 5.38 25.02 -3.06
N TRP A 55 6.18 24.76 -4.10
CA TRP A 55 7.58 24.36 -3.93
C TRP A 55 8.37 25.38 -3.11
N TRP A 56 8.27 26.66 -3.46
CA TRP A 56 9.00 27.72 -2.75
C TRP A 56 8.61 27.78 -1.28
N ALA A 57 7.32 27.57 -0.98
CA ALA A 57 6.80 27.48 0.37
C ALA A 57 7.34 26.25 1.13
N LEU A 58 7.49 25.11 0.46
CA LEU A 58 8.01 23.88 1.05
C LEU A 58 9.53 23.90 1.23
N ALA A 59 10.27 24.55 0.33
CA ALA A 59 11.74 24.54 0.33
C ALA A 59 12.37 25.59 1.26
N HIS A 60 11.61 26.61 1.68
CA HIS A 60 12.14 27.73 2.46
C HIS A 60 11.40 27.90 3.79
N ARG A 61 12.06 28.54 4.76
CA ARG A 61 11.47 28.92 6.06
C ARG A 61 11.25 30.44 6.13
N GLY A 62 10.43 30.89 7.09
CA GLY A 62 10.22 32.33 7.36
C GLY A 62 9.48 33.09 6.26
N VAL A 63 9.91 34.30 5.94
CA VAL A 63 9.23 35.20 4.98
C VAL A 63 9.23 34.64 3.55
N ALA A 64 10.30 33.94 3.16
CA ALA A 64 10.36 33.28 1.86
C ALA A 64 9.23 32.25 1.70
N ARG A 65 8.89 31.49 2.76
CA ARG A 65 7.74 30.57 2.75
C ARG A 65 6.42 31.28 2.47
N LEU A 66 6.23 32.45 3.09
CA LEU A 66 5.02 33.26 2.92
C LEU A 66 4.88 33.74 1.47
N CYS A 67 5.97 34.18 0.83
CA CYS A 67 5.95 34.58 -0.58
C CYS A 67 5.54 33.41 -1.50
N GLY A 68 6.09 32.21 -1.26
CA GLY A 68 5.69 31.00 -1.98
C GLY A 68 4.21 30.65 -1.79
N ALA A 69 3.74 30.70 -0.54
CA ALA A 69 2.33 30.43 -0.21
C ALA A 69 1.38 31.46 -0.84
N LEU A 70 1.78 32.74 -0.87
CA LEU A 70 1.03 33.79 -1.55
C LEU A 70 0.95 33.53 -3.06
N LEU A 71 2.05 33.16 -3.71
CA LEU A 71 2.04 32.81 -5.14
C LEU A 71 1.15 31.60 -5.41
N ALA A 72 1.20 30.58 -4.54
CA ALA A 72 0.39 29.37 -4.63
C ALA A 72 -1.12 29.65 -4.60
N VAL A 73 -1.54 30.71 -3.90
CA VAL A 73 -2.95 31.12 -3.79
C VAL A 73 -3.34 32.18 -4.83
N ALA A 74 -2.47 33.18 -5.07
CA ALA A 74 -2.77 34.29 -5.96
C ALA A 74 -2.89 33.85 -7.42
N ALA A 75 -2.06 32.90 -7.87
CA ALA A 75 -2.10 32.43 -9.26
C ALA A 75 -3.42 31.73 -9.64
N PRO A 76 -3.95 30.76 -8.85
CA PRO A 76 -5.28 30.19 -9.11
C PRO A 76 -6.41 31.23 -9.02
N VAL A 77 -6.35 32.14 -8.04
CA VAL A 77 -7.37 33.20 -7.89
C VAL A 77 -7.39 34.12 -9.11
N ALA A 78 -6.23 34.52 -9.63
CA ALA A 78 -6.14 35.33 -10.84
C ALA A 78 -6.76 34.63 -12.06
N VAL A 79 -6.52 33.31 -12.22
CA VAL A 79 -7.15 32.51 -13.29
C VAL A 79 -8.68 32.49 -13.14
N LEU A 80 -9.20 32.28 -11.93
CA LEU A 80 -10.64 32.27 -11.65
C LEU A 80 -11.29 33.63 -11.94
N VAL A 81 -10.67 34.73 -11.51
CA VAL A 81 -11.13 36.10 -11.81
C VAL A 81 -11.17 36.33 -13.31
N LEU A 82 -10.11 35.93 -14.02
CA LEU A 82 -10.01 36.08 -15.46
C LEU A 82 -11.09 35.27 -16.20
N TYR A 83 -11.44 34.07 -15.71
CA TYR A 83 -12.54 33.26 -16.24
C TYR A 83 -13.92 33.89 -15.99
N ALA A 84 -14.09 34.54 -14.83
CA ALA A 84 -15.32 35.25 -14.50
C ALA A 84 -15.51 36.49 -15.39
N VAL A 85 -14.47 37.32 -15.54
CA VAL A 85 -14.50 38.56 -16.34
C VAL A 85 -14.66 38.27 -17.83
N SER A 86 -14.06 37.20 -18.35
CA SER A 86 -14.17 36.80 -19.76
C SER A 86 -15.48 36.08 -20.11
N GLY A 87 -16.34 35.79 -19.11
CA GLY A 87 -17.61 35.10 -19.31
C GLY A 87 -17.49 33.61 -19.65
N VAL A 88 -16.28 33.02 -19.61
CA VAL A 88 -16.08 31.59 -19.96
C VAL A 88 -16.29 30.63 -18.81
N TRP A 89 -16.51 31.13 -17.59
CA TRP A 89 -16.72 30.30 -16.40
C TRP A 89 -17.80 29.21 -16.56
N PRO A 90 -18.92 29.38 -17.31
CA PRO A 90 -19.89 28.30 -17.50
C PRO A 90 -19.32 27.13 -18.30
N PHE A 91 -18.50 27.42 -19.32
CA PHE A 91 -17.81 26.41 -20.11
C PHE A 91 -16.74 25.69 -19.30
N ALA A 92 -16.00 26.42 -18.46
CA ALA A 92 -15.04 25.84 -17.53
C ALA A 92 -15.72 24.93 -16.48
N ALA A 93 -16.85 25.37 -15.92
CA ALA A 93 -17.64 24.57 -14.99
C ALA A 93 -18.23 23.32 -15.66
N ALA A 94 -18.75 23.43 -16.88
CA ALA A 94 -19.24 22.31 -17.67
C ALA A 94 -18.12 21.31 -18.00
N ALA A 95 -16.95 21.80 -18.42
CA ALA A 95 -15.76 21.00 -18.68
C ALA A 95 -15.29 20.25 -17.42
N LEU A 96 -15.25 20.92 -16.26
CA LEU A 96 -14.93 20.28 -14.97
C LEU A 96 -15.95 19.22 -14.59
N GLY A 97 -17.24 19.49 -14.75
CA GLY A 97 -18.32 18.53 -14.48
C GLY A 97 -18.24 17.29 -15.38
N LEU A 98 -18.02 17.49 -16.68
CA LEU A 98 -17.83 16.40 -17.64
C LEU A 98 -16.56 15.59 -17.35
N TRP A 99 -15.46 16.25 -16.95
CA TRP A 99 -14.24 15.57 -16.54
C TRP A 99 -14.43 14.73 -15.26
N ALA A 100 -15.13 15.27 -14.26
CA ALA A 100 -15.48 14.54 -13.05
C ALA A 100 -16.38 13.34 -13.35
N ALA A 101 -17.38 13.51 -14.22
CA ALA A 101 -18.24 12.42 -14.70
C ALA A 101 -17.44 11.35 -15.46
N ALA A 102 -16.51 11.77 -16.33
CA ALA A 102 -15.61 10.86 -17.05
C ALA A 102 -14.78 10.01 -16.09
N LEU A 103 -14.18 10.64 -15.06
CA LEU A 103 -13.42 9.94 -14.02
C LEU A 103 -14.28 8.98 -13.20
N ALA A 104 -15.50 9.38 -12.83
CA ALA A 104 -16.44 8.54 -12.09
C ALA A 104 -16.85 7.30 -12.91
N CYS A 105 -17.16 7.50 -14.19
CA CYS A 105 -17.50 6.42 -15.12
C CYS A 105 -16.31 5.49 -15.35
N ALA A 106 -15.11 6.03 -15.60
CA ALA A 106 -13.89 5.25 -15.79
C ALA A 106 -13.53 4.42 -14.54
N ARG A 107 -13.58 5.02 -13.35
CA ARG A 107 -13.36 4.28 -12.08
C ARG A 107 -14.40 3.18 -11.89
N SER A 108 -15.66 3.45 -12.21
CA SER A 108 -16.75 2.48 -12.07
C SER A 108 -16.64 1.34 -13.08
N ALA A 109 -16.22 1.63 -14.31
CA ALA A 109 -15.92 0.63 -15.34
C ALA A 109 -14.80 -0.31 -14.86
N LEU A 110 -13.70 0.27 -14.37
CA LEU A 110 -12.54 -0.49 -13.89
C LEU A 110 -12.84 -1.29 -12.62
N ARG A 111 -13.71 -0.81 -11.72
CA ARG A 111 -14.17 -1.56 -10.53
C ARG A 111 -15.02 -2.78 -10.89
N ARG A 112 -15.72 -2.73 -12.01
CA ARG A 112 -16.59 -3.82 -12.49
C ARG A 112 -15.82 -4.87 -13.27
N LEU A 113 -14.64 -4.54 -13.77
CA LEU A 113 -13.62 -5.55 -14.08
C LEU A 113 -13.25 -6.20 -12.74
N ARG A 114 -13.58 -7.48 -12.59
CA ARG A 114 -13.53 -8.25 -11.34
C ARG A 114 -12.36 -7.85 -10.43
N ALA A 115 -12.65 -7.75 -9.13
CA ALA A 115 -11.60 -7.77 -8.11
C ALA A 115 -10.66 -8.97 -8.38
N PRO A 116 -9.35 -8.83 -8.19
CA PRO A 116 -8.41 -9.94 -8.28
C PRO A 116 -8.94 -11.15 -7.51
N ARG A 117 -8.78 -12.36 -8.07
CA ARG A 117 -9.07 -13.59 -7.31
C ARG A 117 -8.25 -13.51 -6.03
N GLY A 118 -8.89 -13.60 -4.86
CA GLY A 118 -8.17 -13.62 -3.59
C GLY A 118 -7.17 -14.78 -3.53
N MET A 119 -6.26 -14.74 -2.55
CA MET A 119 -5.30 -15.82 -2.33
C MET A 119 -6.02 -17.18 -2.20
N HIS A 120 -5.42 -18.21 -2.79
CA HIS A 120 -5.97 -19.56 -2.74
C HIS A 120 -6.05 -20.05 -1.29
N SER A 121 -7.27 -20.32 -0.83
CA SER A 121 -7.53 -20.85 0.51
C SER A 121 -8.18 -22.22 0.45
N HIS A 122 -7.96 -23.02 1.48
CA HIS A 122 -8.63 -24.31 1.66
C HIS A 122 -9.15 -24.46 3.09
N PRO A 123 -10.30 -25.12 3.30
CA PRO A 123 -10.80 -25.42 4.64
C PRO A 123 -9.82 -26.30 5.43
N VAL A 124 -9.67 -26.01 6.72
CA VAL A 124 -8.82 -26.79 7.63
C VAL A 124 -9.60 -27.21 8.87
N ARG A 125 -9.16 -28.30 9.51
CA ARG A 125 -9.72 -28.74 10.78
C ARG A 125 -9.27 -27.81 11.92
N PRO A 126 -10.08 -27.65 12.99
CA PRO A 126 -9.66 -26.94 14.19
C PRO A 126 -8.33 -27.47 14.74
N PRO A 127 -7.43 -26.61 15.24
CA PRO A 127 -6.24 -27.02 15.97
C PRO A 127 -6.64 -27.69 17.28
N ARG A 128 -5.80 -28.58 17.78
CA ARG A 128 -6.00 -29.30 19.05
C ARG A 128 -5.25 -28.65 20.21
N ARG A 129 -4.13 -27.99 19.93
CA ARG A 129 -3.24 -27.34 20.91
C ARG A 129 -2.79 -25.97 20.41
N PRO A 130 -3.71 -25.04 20.11
CA PRO A 130 -3.33 -23.70 19.70
C PRO A 130 -2.70 -22.92 20.87
N VAL A 131 -1.62 -22.19 20.58
CA VAL A 131 -0.98 -21.26 21.52
C VAL A 131 -1.00 -19.86 20.95
N LEU A 132 -1.49 -18.89 21.73
CA LEU A 132 -1.56 -17.48 21.34
C LEU A 132 -0.67 -16.63 22.24
N ILE A 133 0.26 -15.89 21.65
CA ILE A 133 1.14 -14.95 22.34
C ILE A 133 0.55 -13.54 22.21
N MET A 134 0.17 -12.90 23.32
CA MET A 134 -0.53 -11.62 23.29
C MET A 134 0.25 -10.53 24.03
N ASN A 135 0.39 -9.36 23.41
CA ASN A 135 0.91 -8.17 24.06
C ASN A 135 -0.25 -7.31 24.58
N PRO A 136 -0.49 -7.26 25.90
CA PRO A 136 -1.63 -6.54 26.46
C PRO A 136 -1.58 -5.03 26.24
N LEU A 137 -0.39 -4.43 26.09
CA LEU A 137 -0.23 -2.98 25.87
C LEU A 137 -0.30 -2.56 24.40
N SER A 138 -0.27 -3.52 23.47
CA SER A 138 -0.29 -3.19 22.05
C SER A 138 -1.62 -2.59 21.62
N GLY A 139 -1.57 -1.70 20.62
CA GLY A 139 -2.77 -1.14 19.99
C GLY A 139 -3.69 -0.34 20.91
N GLY A 140 -3.21 0.11 22.07
CA GLY A 140 -4.01 0.85 23.05
C GLY A 140 -4.76 -0.03 24.05
N GLY A 141 -4.32 -1.27 24.27
CA GLY A 141 -4.96 -2.16 25.24
C GLY A 141 -6.02 -3.10 24.64
N LYS A 142 -6.03 -3.25 23.31
CA LYS A 142 -7.08 -4.01 22.59
C LYS A 142 -7.24 -5.45 23.03
N VAL A 143 -6.17 -6.07 23.53
CA VAL A 143 -6.24 -7.44 24.09
C VAL A 143 -7.22 -7.49 25.26
N THR A 144 -7.11 -6.53 26.18
CA THR A 144 -7.97 -6.42 27.37
C THR A 144 -9.34 -5.85 27.00
N GLU A 145 -9.39 -4.80 26.19
CA GLU A 145 -10.63 -4.14 25.75
C GLU A 145 -11.63 -5.13 25.11
N HIS A 146 -11.12 -6.03 24.27
CA HIS A 146 -11.93 -7.02 23.57
C HIS A 146 -11.98 -8.38 24.28
N GLY A 147 -11.42 -8.54 25.48
CA GLY A 147 -11.39 -9.82 26.21
C GLY A 147 -10.81 -10.98 25.38
N LEU A 148 -9.70 -10.73 24.67
CA LEU A 148 -9.15 -11.71 23.74
C LEU A 148 -8.60 -12.95 24.44
N VAL A 149 -8.17 -12.83 25.70
CA VAL A 149 -7.62 -13.93 26.49
C VAL A 149 -8.72 -14.93 26.78
N GLU A 150 -9.81 -14.49 27.42
CA GLU A 150 -10.92 -15.33 27.84
C GLU A 150 -11.59 -15.99 26.64
N GLN A 151 -11.76 -15.24 25.55
CA GLN A 151 -12.33 -15.79 24.32
C GLN A 151 -11.43 -16.83 23.64
N ALA A 152 -10.12 -16.63 23.65
CA ALA A 152 -9.17 -17.60 23.12
C ALA A 152 -9.15 -18.90 23.94
N GLU A 153 -9.13 -18.78 25.26
CA GLU A 153 -9.17 -19.92 26.19
C GLU A 153 -10.47 -20.71 26.08
N ALA A 154 -11.61 -20.02 25.93
CA ALA A 154 -12.91 -20.66 25.68
C ALA A 154 -12.93 -21.47 24.35
N LEU A 155 -12.07 -21.12 23.39
CA LEU A 155 -11.87 -21.84 22.13
C LEU A 155 -10.79 -22.93 22.22
N GLY A 156 -10.26 -23.20 23.41
CA GLY A 156 -9.27 -24.24 23.68
C GLY A 156 -7.83 -23.83 23.43
N ALA A 157 -7.54 -22.52 23.31
CA ALA A 157 -6.17 -22.04 23.17
C ALA A 157 -5.51 -21.77 24.52
N ARG A 158 -4.22 -22.08 24.60
CA ARG A 158 -3.37 -21.59 25.69
C ARG A 158 -2.90 -20.18 25.33
N VAL A 159 -3.09 -19.23 26.23
CA VAL A 159 -2.63 -17.85 26.03
C VAL A 159 -1.37 -17.61 26.83
N ILE A 160 -0.39 -16.95 26.21
CA ILE A 160 0.84 -16.47 26.84
C ILE A 160 0.83 -14.95 26.74
N LEU A 161 0.76 -14.26 27.87
CA LEU A 161 0.87 -12.80 27.90
C LEU A 161 2.35 -12.40 27.89
N LEU A 162 2.70 -11.48 26.99
CA LEU A 162 4.01 -10.84 27.00
C LEU A 162 4.09 -9.90 28.18
N ASP A 163 5.04 -10.19 29.07
CA ASP A 163 5.39 -9.32 30.18
C ASP A 163 6.20 -8.13 29.67
N VAL A 164 5.71 -6.93 29.91
CA VAL A 164 6.35 -5.71 29.42
C VAL A 164 7.58 -5.37 30.26
N ASP A 165 7.56 -5.72 31.54
CA ASP A 165 8.63 -5.41 32.48
C ASP A 165 9.84 -6.31 32.25
N ASN A 166 9.59 -7.56 31.85
CA ASN A 166 10.64 -8.54 31.57
C ASN A 166 11.00 -8.66 30.08
N SER A 167 10.25 -8.00 29.18
CA SER A 167 10.46 -7.98 27.73
C SER A 167 10.88 -9.33 27.12
N PRO A 168 10.14 -10.44 27.39
CA PRO A 168 10.52 -11.76 26.90
C PRO A 168 10.45 -11.77 25.37
N ASP A 169 11.45 -12.38 24.74
CA ASP A 169 11.50 -12.54 23.29
C ASP A 169 10.30 -13.36 22.79
N PRO A 170 9.38 -12.76 22.00
CA PRO A 170 8.23 -13.45 21.44
C PRO A 170 8.62 -14.69 20.62
N ALA A 171 9.78 -14.66 19.95
CA ALA A 171 10.28 -15.79 19.19
C ALA A 171 10.69 -16.95 20.10
N ALA A 172 11.37 -16.66 21.22
CA ALA A 172 11.72 -17.68 22.21
C ALA A 172 10.48 -18.38 22.80
N LEU A 173 9.45 -17.60 23.17
CA LEU A 173 8.17 -18.13 23.65
C LEU A 173 7.46 -18.98 22.59
N ALA A 174 7.48 -18.55 21.33
CA ALA A 174 6.92 -19.32 20.22
C ALA A 174 7.66 -20.65 20.01
N ARG A 175 9.00 -20.67 20.07
CA ARG A 175 9.80 -21.90 19.95
C ARG A 175 9.51 -22.86 21.10
N GLN A 176 9.40 -22.33 22.31
CA GLN A 176 9.03 -23.13 23.48
C GLN A 176 7.63 -23.75 23.30
N ALA A 177 6.65 -22.98 22.85
CA ALA A 177 5.30 -23.48 22.59
C ALA A 177 5.29 -24.61 21.56
N VAL A 178 6.07 -24.50 20.48
CA VAL A 178 6.23 -25.58 19.49
C VAL A 178 6.88 -26.81 20.11
N ALA A 179 7.95 -26.64 20.91
CA ALA A 179 8.60 -27.75 21.61
C ALA A 179 7.66 -28.48 22.59
N GLU A 180 6.70 -27.76 23.18
CA GLU A 180 5.65 -28.30 24.05
C GLU A 180 4.46 -28.92 23.25
N GLY A 181 4.54 -28.91 21.91
CA GLY A 181 3.59 -29.59 21.03
C GLY A 181 2.42 -28.72 20.55
N ALA A 182 2.61 -27.41 20.46
CA ALA A 182 1.65 -26.52 19.81
C ALA A 182 1.47 -26.91 18.33
N ASP A 183 0.22 -27.09 17.89
CA ASP A 183 -0.12 -27.40 16.49
C ASP A 183 -0.63 -26.17 15.71
N LEU A 184 -0.62 -25.01 16.37
CA LEU A 184 -0.87 -23.69 15.81
C LEU A 184 -0.25 -22.64 16.72
N LEU A 185 0.45 -21.68 16.13
CA LEU A 185 0.90 -20.47 16.81
C LEU A 185 -0.01 -19.31 16.42
N GLY A 186 -0.24 -18.39 17.34
CA GLY A 186 -0.82 -17.12 16.97
C GLY A 186 -0.35 -15.98 17.83
N VAL A 187 -0.70 -14.77 17.41
CA VAL A 187 -0.20 -13.55 18.04
C VAL A 187 -1.23 -12.42 18.02
N ALA A 188 -1.29 -11.67 19.11
CA ALA A 188 -1.99 -10.40 19.22
C ALA A 188 -1.00 -9.31 19.63
N GLY A 189 -0.53 -8.52 18.67
CA GLY A 189 0.51 -7.52 18.90
C GLY A 189 0.80 -6.68 17.65
N GLY A 190 1.83 -5.83 17.72
CA GLY A 190 2.29 -5.03 16.58
C GLY A 190 2.93 -5.87 15.48
N ASP A 191 3.09 -5.28 14.29
CA ASP A 191 3.61 -5.97 13.10
C ASP A 191 5.00 -6.60 13.33
N GLY A 192 5.90 -5.97 14.09
CA GLY A 192 7.20 -6.56 14.44
C GLY A 192 7.09 -7.84 15.28
N THR A 193 6.24 -7.86 16.32
CA THR A 193 5.93 -9.07 17.09
C THR A 193 5.30 -10.14 16.19
N GLN A 194 4.44 -9.73 15.26
CA GLN A 194 3.82 -10.64 14.30
C GLN A 194 4.88 -11.32 13.41
N ALA A 195 5.86 -10.57 12.90
CA ALA A 195 6.93 -11.11 12.07
C ALA A 195 7.79 -12.15 12.80
N LEU A 196 8.14 -11.90 14.06
CA LEU A 196 8.96 -12.80 14.87
C LEU A 196 8.25 -14.15 15.11
N VAL A 197 6.98 -14.12 15.55
CA VAL A 197 6.21 -15.35 15.80
C VAL A 197 5.90 -16.07 14.48
N ALA A 198 5.61 -15.33 13.41
CA ALA A 198 5.40 -15.89 12.08
C ALA A 198 6.64 -16.61 11.55
N ALA A 199 7.84 -16.08 11.80
CA ALA A 199 9.08 -16.74 11.38
C ALA A 199 9.29 -18.08 12.06
N VAL A 200 9.03 -18.16 13.38
CA VAL A 200 9.06 -19.43 14.12
C VAL A 200 8.01 -20.39 13.56
N ALA A 201 6.79 -19.91 13.29
CA ALA A 201 5.75 -20.74 12.71
C ALA A 201 6.16 -21.33 11.34
N ALA A 202 6.79 -20.51 10.49
CA ALA A 202 7.30 -20.92 9.19
C ALA A 202 8.53 -21.83 9.28
N GLU A 203 9.38 -21.69 10.30
CA GLU A 203 10.55 -22.55 10.56
C GLU A 203 10.11 -23.97 10.94
N HIS A 204 9.03 -24.09 11.72
CA HIS A 204 8.52 -25.37 12.22
C HIS A 204 7.33 -25.93 11.42
N ASP A 205 6.97 -25.33 10.27
CA ASP A 205 5.81 -25.68 9.43
C ASP A 205 4.47 -25.78 10.21
N VAL A 206 4.31 -24.97 11.26
CA VAL A 206 3.06 -24.87 12.02
C VAL A 206 2.19 -23.72 11.47
N PRO A 207 0.87 -23.88 11.41
CA PRO A 207 -0.04 -22.80 11.03
C PRO A 207 0.07 -21.61 12.00
N PHE A 208 -0.11 -20.41 11.44
CA PHE A 208 -0.03 -19.13 12.13
C PHE A 208 -1.37 -18.39 12.10
N VAL A 209 -1.79 -17.79 13.21
CA VAL A 209 -2.94 -16.88 13.30
C VAL A 209 -2.49 -15.52 13.81
N VAL A 210 -3.03 -14.45 13.23
CA VAL A 210 -2.80 -13.09 13.71
C VAL A 210 -4.11 -12.44 14.12
N LEU A 211 -4.09 -11.69 15.22
CA LEU A 211 -5.19 -10.85 15.69
C LEU A 211 -4.81 -9.37 15.52
N ALA A 212 -5.75 -8.56 15.05
CA ALA A 212 -5.54 -7.15 14.75
C ALA A 212 -5.50 -6.25 16.01
N ALA A 213 -4.66 -6.61 16.99
CA ALA A 213 -4.53 -5.94 18.27
C ALA A 213 -3.32 -4.98 18.38
N GLY A 214 -2.57 -4.78 17.29
CA GLY A 214 -1.47 -3.82 17.22
C GLY A 214 -1.90 -2.40 16.80
N THR A 215 -0.94 -1.47 16.79
CA THR A 215 -1.21 -0.05 16.43
C THR A 215 -1.43 0.15 14.93
N ARG A 216 -0.69 -0.55 14.06
CA ARG A 216 -0.78 -0.41 12.59
C ARG A 216 -1.52 -1.58 11.95
N ASN A 217 -1.21 -2.82 12.33
CA ASN A 217 -1.87 -4.05 11.86
C ASN A 217 -1.80 -4.22 10.34
N HIS A 218 -0.75 -3.74 9.69
CA HIS A 218 -0.70 -3.78 8.22
C HIS A 218 -0.81 -5.21 7.69
N PHE A 219 -0.14 -6.16 8.35
CA PHE A 219 -0.19 -7.57 7.93
C PHE A 219 -1.59 -8.18 8.14
N ALA A 220 -2.17 -8.02 9.33
CA ALA A 220 -3.55 -8.47 9.62
C ALA A 220 -4.58 -7.86 8.65
N MET A 221 -4.40 -6.59 8.29
CA MET A 221 -5.29 -5.87 7.38
C MET A 221 -5.13 -6.31 5.93
N ASP A 222 -3.94 -6.69 5.48
CA ASP A 222 -3.72 -7.27 4.15
C ASP A 222 -4.27 -8.72 4.05
N LEU A 223 -4.38 -9.43 5.18
CA LEU A 223 -5.10 -10.70 5.27
C LEU A 223 -6.63 -10.53 5.25
N GLY A 224 -7.12 -9.29 5.33
CA GLY A 224 -8.54 -8.94 5.32
C GLY A 224 -9.24 -9.16 6.66
N LEU A 225 -8.51 -9.06 7.76
CA LEU A 225 -9.07 -9.06 9.11
C LEU A 225 -9.64 -7.68 9.47
N ASP A 226 -10.55 -7.67 10.44
CA ASP A 226 -11.14 -6.44 10.94
C ASP A 226 -10.24 -5.81 12.02
N ARG A 227 -9.89 -4.55 11.86
CA ARG A 227 -9.10 -3.79 12.85
C ARG A 227 -9.94 -3.37 14.04
N ASP A 228 -11.24 -3.16 13.84
CA ASP A 228 -12.15 -2.64 14.85
C ASP A 228 -12.82 -3.79 15.62
N ASP A 229 -12.75 -5.01 15.09
CA ASP A 229 -13.12 -6.26 15.78
C ASP A 229 -11.97 -7.29 15.73
N PRO A 230 -10.93 -7.16 16.57
CA PRO A 230 -9.84 -8.14 16.65
C PRO A 230 -10.31 -9.54 17.07
N ALA A 231 -11.38 -9.63 17.86
CA ALA A 231 -11.95 -10.90 18.33
C ALA A 231 -12.51 -11.74 17.18
N SER A 232 -12.99 -11.10 16.11
CA SER A 232 -13.38 -11.81 14.88
C SER A 232 -12.29 -12.75 14.33
N GLY A 233 -11.01 -12.41 14.54
CA GLY A 233 -9.87 -13.22 14.15
C GLY A 233 -9.81 -14.59 14.84
N LEU A 234 -10.30 -14.70 16.08
CA LEU A 234 -10.32 -15.95 16.84
C LEU A 234 -11.21 -17.02 16.19
N LYS A 235 -12.15 -16.63 15.32
CA LYS A 235 -12.95 -17.58 14.52
C LYS A 235 -12.07 -18.45 13.61
N ALA A 236 -10.81 -18.07 13.35
CA ALA A 236 -9.85 -18.92 12.64
C ALA A 236 -9.53 -20.23 13.39
N LEU A 237 -9.71 -20.27 14.72
CA LEU A 237 -9.49 -21.47 15.53
C LEU A 237 -10.58 -22.53 15.30
N SER A 238 -11.83 -22.13 15.07
CA SER A 238 -12.94 -23.07 14.89
C SER A 238 -13.39 -23.22 13.42
N HIS A 239 -13.38 -22.13 12.66
CA HIS A 239 -13.89 -22.04 11.29
C HIS A 239 -12.87 -21.36 10.36
N GLY A 240 -11.62 -21.81 10.47
CA GLY A 240 -10.50 -21.30 9.69
C GLY A 240 -10.43 -21.85 8.27
N VAL A 241 -9.91 -21.02 7.37
CA VAL A 241 -9.31 -21.46 6.11
C VAL A 241 -7.82 -21.15 6.16
N GLU A 242 -7.01 -22.00 5.55
CA GLU A 242 -5.57 -21.81 5.47
C GLU A 242 -5.18 -21.25 4.10
N ILE A 243 -4.31 -20.24 4.11
CA ILE A 243 -3.65 -19.65 2.95
C ILE A 243 -2.14 -19.74 3.14
N ARG A 244 -1.39 -19.80 2.05
CA ARG A 244 0.08 -19.70 2.11
C ARG A 244 0.51 -18.32 1.67
N VAL A 245 1.36 -17.69 2.47
CA VAL A 245 1.92 -16.36 2.20
C VAL A 245 3.44 -16.41 2.25
N ASP A 246 4.05 -15.43 1.61
CA ASP A 246 5.49 -15.24 1.57
C ASP A 246 5.98 -14.59 2.86
N LEU A 247 7.23 -14.85 3.21
CA LEU A 247 7.90 -14.22 4.33
C LEU A 247 9.16 -13.50 3.83
N GLY A 248 9.32 -12.23 4.19
CA GLY A 248 10.52 -11.46 3.89
C GLY A 248 11.62 -11.75 4.90
N ASP A 249 12.86 -11.63 4.47
CA ASP A 249 14.06 -11.65 5.33
C ASP A 249 14.96 -10.46 4.99
N VAL A 250 15.46 -9.77 6.01
CA VAL A 250 16.45 -8.71 5.89
C VAL A 250 17.59 -8.97 6.88
N ALA A 251 18.78 -9.24 6.35
CA ALA A 251 19.96 -9.55 7.17
C ALA A 251 19.69 -10.64 8.25
N GLY A 252 18.89 -11.67 7.92
CA GLY A 252 18.52 -12.75 8.84
C GLY A 252 17.36 -12.42 9.80
N ARG A 253 16.76 -11.23 9.70
CA ARG A 253 15.57 -10.84 10.45
C ARG A 253 14.33 -10.99 9.57
N PRO A 254 13.27 -11.67 10.03
CA PRO A 254 12.02 -11.78 9.29
C PRO A 254 11.28 -10.44 9.24
N PHE A 255 10.57 -10.21 8.13
CA PHE A 255 9.61 -9.12 8.03
C PHE A 255 8.37 -9.54 7.23
N VAL A 256 7.21 -9.04 7.64
CA VAL A 256 5.92 -9.35 7.02
C VAL A 256 5.37 -8.19 6.21
N ASN A 257 5.84 -6.95 6.39
CA ASN A 257 5.39 -5.78 5.64
C ASN A 257 6.51 -5.16 4.81
N THR A 258 7.42 -4.43 5.46
CA THR A 258 8.33 -3.51 4.77
C THR A 258 9.65 -3.31 5.51
N VAL A 259 10.68 -3.05 4.73
CA VAL A 259 11.99 -2.54 5.14
C VAL A 259 12.19 -1.20 4.47
N SER A 260 12.50 -0.16 5.25
CA SER A 260 12.73 1.19 4.72
C SER A 260 14.15 1.66 5.01
N PHE A 261 14.72 2.37 4.05
CA PHE A 261 16.07 2.92 4.09
C PHE A 261 16.06 4.42 3.74
N GLY A 262 17.15 5.10 4.11
CA GLY A 262 17.35 6.52 3.84
C GLY A 262 16.47 7.38 4.73
N THR A 263 16.17 8.59 4.29
CA THR A 263 15.50 9.60 5.12
C THR A 263 14.09 9.15 5.56
N TYR A 264 13.42 8.25 4.82
CA TYR A 264 12.14 7.66 5.27
C TYR A 264 12.30 6.79 6.53
N ALA A 265 13.43 6.08 6.67
CA ALA A 265 13.74 5.32 7.88
C ALA A 265 13.90 6.26 9.09
N GLU A 266 14.55 7.40 8.89
CA GLU A 266 14.75 8.45 9.91
C GLU A 266 13.44 9.17 10.28
N ILE A 267 12.51 9.32 9.34
CA ILE A 267 11.20 9.94 9.60
C ILE A 267 10.29 9.02 10.41
N VAL A 268 10.27 7.72 10.10
CA VAL A 268 9.48 6.73 10.87
C VAL A 268 9.99 6.62 12.32
N GLN A 269 11.22 7.04 12.61
CA GLN A 269 11.80 7.11 13.95
C GLN A 269 11.29 8.27 14.80
N ARG A 270 10.70 9.32 14.22
CA ARG A 270 10.26 10.50 14.98
C ARG A 270 8.97 10.21 15.76
N PRO A 271 8.93 10.41 17.11
CA PRO A 271 7.72 10.24 17.92
C PRO A 271 6.51 11.02 17.37
N GLU A 272 6.76 12.19 16.80
CA GLU A 272 5.77 13.09 16.21
C GLU A 272 5.10 12.51 14.95
N TYR A 273 5.75 11.56 14.27
CA TYR A 273 5.17 10.80 13.15
C TYR A 273 4.33 9.60 13.63
N ARG A 274 4.59 9.08 14.84
CA ARG A 274 3.81 7.98 15.44
C ARG A 274 2.44 8.44 15.93
N GLU A 275 2.30 9.71 16.29
CA GLU A 275 1.10 10.25 16.97
C GLU A 275 0.21 11.14 16.08
N ALA A 276 0.72 11.74 14.99
CA ALA A 276 -0.04 12.74 14.22
C ALA A 276 -0.39 12.31 12.79
N LYS A 277 -1.69 12.42 12.45
CA LYS A 277 -2.23 12.36 11.09
C LYS A 277 -1.80 13.61 10.30
N ALA A 278 -1.06 13.41 9.21
CA ALA A 278 -0.85 14.32 8.08
C ALA A 278 -0.16 15.69 8.31
N SER A 279 -0.12 16.27 9.52
CA SER A 279 0.50 17.59 9.75
C SER A 279 2.03 17.56 9.75
N THR A 280 2.65 16.49 10.24
CA THR A 280 4.11 16.35 10.39
C THR A 280 4.86 16.19 9.06
N THR A 281 4.17 15.84 7.98
CA THR A 281 4.75 15.60 6.65
C THR A 281 5.34 16.87 6.02
N LEU A 282 4.75 18.04 6.28
CA LEU A 282 5.19 19.31 5.67
C LEU A 282 6.43 19.90 6.34
N ASP A 283 6.67 19.56 7.62
CA ASP A 283 7.79 20.11 8.38
C ASP A 283 9.12 19.36 8.12
N VAL A 284 9.07 18.11 7.68
CA VAL A 284 10.27 17.29 7.39
C VAL A 284 10.63 17.27 5.91
N LEU A 285 9.71 17.70 5.04
CA LEU A 285 9.92 17.79 3.59
C LEU A 285 11.08 18.73 3.18
N PRO A 286 11.35 19.88 3.82
CA PRO A 286 12.49 20.72 3.45
C PRO A 286 13.84 20.02 3.69
N ASP A 287 13.97 19.30 4.81
CA ASP A 287 15.20 18.58 5.18
C ASP A 287 15.45 17.39 4.23
N LEU A 288 14.38 16.71 3.80
CA LEU A 288 14.38 15.70 2.72
C LEU A 288 14.85 16.25 1.36
N LEU A 289 14.54 17.52 1.07
CA LEU A 289 14.82 18.18 -0.20
C LEU A 289 16.19 18.88 -0.23
N ALA A 290 16.74 19.22 0.94
CA ALA A 290 18.05 19.84 1.09
C ALA A 290 19.22 18.84 0.95
N GLY A 291 18.95 17.53 0.99
CA GLY A 291 19.97 16.49 0.80
C GLY A 291 20.99 16.36 1.93
N GLU A 292 20.72 16.93 3.11
CA GLU A 292 21.69 17.04 4.21
C GLU A 292 21.61 15.93 5.27
N ALA A 293 20.82 14.86 5.08
CA ALA A 293 20.72 13.80 6.09
C ALA A 293 20.79 12.40 5.48
N GLY A 294 21.95 11.75 5.66
CA GLY A 294 22.10 10.31 5.54
C GLY A 294 23.30 9.84 4.70
N ALA A 295 23.64 8.56 4.84
CA ALA A 295 24.61 7.88 3.97
C ALA A 295 24.10 7.81 2.53
N GLN A 296 25.00 7.93 1.55
CA GLN A 296 24.68 7.74 0.14
C GLN A 296 24.39 6.27 -0.12
N LEU A 297 23.12 5.97 -0.40
CA LEU A 297 22.67 4.61 -0.66
C LEU A 297 22.89 4.22 -2.13
N THR A 298 23.15 2.94 -2.37
CA THR A 298 22.99 2.33 -3.69
C THR A 298 22.24 1.02 -3.54
N ALA A 299 21.18 0.83 -4.32
CA ALA A 299 20.39 -0.40 -4.25
C ALA A 299 20.42 -1.16 -5.57
N THR A 300 20.53 -2.47 -5.49
CA THR A 300 20.44 -3.37 -6.64
C THR A 300 19.26 -4.31 -6.42
N ALA A 301 18.25 -4.21 -7.30
CA ALA A 301 17.04 -5.03 -7.28
C ALA A 301 17.01 -5.89 -8.55
N ASP A 302 17.37 -7.18 -8.41
CA ASP A 302 17.70 -8.06 -9.54
C ASP A 302 18.75 -7.38 -10.45
N ASP A 303 18.43 -7.12 -11.72
CA ASP A 303 19.35 -6.49 -12.69
C ASP A 303 19.26 -4.95 -12.71
N GLN A 304 18.39 -4.36 -11.88
CA GLN A 304 18.16 -2.92 -11.85
C GLN A 304 18.97 -2.26 -10.73
N ARG A 305 19.90 -1.38 -11.11
CA ARG A 305 20.65 -0.53 -10.17
C ARG A 305 19.93 0.80 -9.96
N LEU A 306 19.79 1.19 -8.69
CA LEU A 306 19.13 2.40 -8.20
C LEU A 306 20.18 3.24 -7.48
N GLU A 307 20.61 4.31 -8.15
CA GLU A 307 21.71 5.16 -7.69
C GLU A 307 21.19 6.29 -6.78
N ALA A 308 21.80 6.43 -5.60
CA ALA A 308 21.53 7.50 -4.64
C ALA A 308 20.04 7.78 -4.37
N PRO A 309 19.22 6.77 -4.00
CA PRO A 309 17.85 7.03 -3.57
C PRO A 309 17.85 7.79 -2.23
N HIS A 310 17.07 8.87 -2.14
CA HIS A 310 16.82 9.56 -0.86
C HIS A 310 15.95 8.71 0.08
N ALA A 311 15.03 7.95 -0.51
CA ALA A 311 14.24 6.96 0.22
C ALA A 311 14.08 5.69 -0.61
N LEU A 312 14.23 4.55 0.05
CA LEU A 312 14.01 3.24 -0.55
C LEU A 312 13.09 2.42 0.37
N LEU A 313 12.03 1.87 -0.20
CA LEU A 313 11.11 0.97 0.47
C LEU A 313 11.13 -0.38 -0.23
N VAL A 314 11.44 -1.42 0.53
CA VAL A 314 11.37 -2.83 0.11
C VAL A 314 10.19 -3.47 0.85
N SER A 315 9.23 -4.03 0.12
CA SER A 315 7.99 -4.59 0.67
C SER A 315 7.91 -6.09 0.40
N ASN A 316 7.36 -6.86 1.33
CA ASN A 316 7.08 -8.27 1.12
C ASN A 316 5.80 -8.37 0.29
N ASN A 317 5.92 -8.65 -1.01
CA ASN A 317 4.90 -8.43 -2.05
C ASN A 317 4.66 -6.96 -2.39
N PRO A 318 4.44 -6.63 -3.69
CA PRO A 318 4.29 -5.26 -4.14
C PRO A 318 2.99 -4.62 -3.67
N TYR A 319 3.07 -3.34 -3.31
CA TYR A 319 1.90 -2.50 -3.09
C TYR A 319 1.17 -2.24 -4.42
N VAL A 320 -0.16 -2.29 -4.38
CA VAL A 320 -1.01 -1.98 -5.55
C VAL A 320 -0.99 -0.48 -5.86
N GLN A 321 -0.90 0.34 -4.82
CA GLN A 321 -0.70 1.79 -4.87
C GLN A 321 0.26 2.15 -3.75
N ALA A 322 1.41 2.69 -4.11
CA ALA A 322 2.44 3.14 -3.20
C ALA A 322 2.15 4.58 -2.77
N GLY A 323 1.12 4.82 -1.94
CA GLY A 323 0.84 6.18 -1.50
C GLY A 323 2.13 6.81 -0.93
N PRO A 324 2.43 8.10 -1.17
CA PRO A 324 3.75 8.71 -0.92
C PRO A 324 4.26 8.64 0.54
N MET A 325 3.48 8.01 1.44
CA MET A 325 3.65 7.95 2.88
C MET A 325 3.30 6.57 3.48
N GLY A 326 3.39 5.46 2.70
CA GLY A 326 3.26 4.10 3.26
C GLY A 326 1.82 3.60 3.52
N GLY A 327 0.82 4.20 2.88
CA GLY A 327 -0.60 3.80 2.99
C GLY A 327 -1.08 2.77 1.95
N GLY A 328 -0.14 2.14 1.23
CA GLY A 328 -0.47 1.13 0.23
C GLY A 328 -1.02 -0.15 0.84
N ARG A 329 -1.86 -0.87 0.09
CA ARG A 329 -2.27 -2.25 0.44
C ARG A 329 -1.68 -3.24 -0.55
N ARG A 330 -1.42 -4.45 -0.06
CA ARG A 330 -1.00 -5.57 -0.90
C ARG A 330 -2.22 -6.42 -1.21
N SER A 331 -2.57 -6.52 -2.49
CA SER A 331 -3.69 -7.37 -2.92
C SER A 331 -3.39 -8.86 -2.78
N HIS A 332 -2.10 -9.22 -2.75
CA HIS A 332 -1.60 -10.58 -2.68
C HIS A 332 -0.37 -10.62 -1.78
N LEU A 333 -0.27 -11.68 -0.99
CA LEU A 333 0.88 -11.95 -0.12
C LEU A 333 1.61 -13.23 -0.55
N ASP A 334 1.31 -13.79 -1.72
CA ASP A 334 1.77 -15.09 -2.20
C ASP A 334 2.46 -15.03 -3.58
N GLY A 335 2.93 -13.84 -3.98
CA GLY A 335 3.51 -13.55 -5.29
C GLY A 335 4.97 -13.95 -5.46
N GLY A 336 5.67 -14.30 -4.38
CA GLY A 336 7.07 -14.73 -4.35
C GLY A 336 8.06 -13.64 -4.80
N ARG A 337 7.69 -12.37 -4.62
CA ARG A 337 8.47 -11.20 -5.04
C ARG A 337 8.40 -10.11 -3.97
N LEU A 338 9.50 -9.40 -3.78
CA LEU A 338 9.54 -8.13 -3.07
C LEU A 338 9.05 -7.02 -4.00
N GLY A 339 8.34 -6.04 -3.47
CA GLY A 339 8.10 -4.76 -4.14
C GLY A 339 9.18 -3.76 -3.77
N VAL A 340 9.70 -3.02 -4.75
CA VAL A 340 10.76 -2.02 -4.56
C VAL A 340 10.23 -0.68 -5.02
N ILE A 341 10.26 0.31 -4.12
CA ILE A 341 9.88 1.69 -4.42
C ILE A 341 11.07 2.57 -4.03
N SER A 342 11.64 3.25 -5.01
CA SER A 342 12.77 4.15 -4.85
C SER A 342 12.34 5.57 -5.19
N LEU A 343 12.69 6.51 -4.32
CA LEU A 343 12.46 7.93 -4.51
C LEU A 343 13.79 8.67 -4.60
N ARG A 344 13.97 9.40 -5.71
CA ARG A 344 15.08 10.32 -5.95
C ARG A 344 14.51 11.65 -6.44
N ILE A 345 14.97 12.74 -5.84
CA ILE A 345 14.51 14.10 -6.12
C ILE A 345 15.75 14.96 -6.33
N GLU A 346 16.04 15.33 -7.56
CA GLU A 346 17.23 16.11 -7.92
C GLU A 346 16.96 17.62 -7.96
N GLY A 347 15.71 18.04 -7.77
CA GLY A 347 15.36 19.45 -7.73
C GLY A 347 13.86 19.74 -7.77
N ALA A 348 13.56 21.03 -7.87
CA ALA A 348 12.22 21.60 -7.74
C ALA A 348 11.18 21.00 -8.69
N ALA A 349 11.57 20.73 -9.94
CA ALA A 349 10.67 20.19 -10.95
C ALA A 349 10.16 18.79 -10.58
N GLN A 350 11.04 17.91 -10.08
CA GLN A 350 10.68 16.54 -9.70
C GLN A 350 9.84 16.51 -8.42
N ALA A 351 10.10 17.41 -7.47
CA ALA A 351 9.29 17.49 -6.27
C ALA A 351 7.90 18.12 -6.50
N ALA A 352 7.81 19.13 -7.37
CA ALA A 352 6.53 19.64 -7.84
C ALA A 352 5.76 18.55 -8.60
N GLU A 353 6.46 17.76 -9.42
CA GLU A 353 5.87 16.59 -10.08
C GLU A 353 5.38 15.56 -9.06
N LEU A 354 6.13 15.28 -8.00
CA LEU A 354 5.72 14.41 -6.90
C LEU A 354 4.45 14.92 -6.20
N ALA A 355 4.37 16.23 -5.93
CA ALA A 355 3.18 16.84 -5.33
C ALA A 355 1.94 16.77 -6.25
N LEU A 356 2.13 16.93 -7.57
CA LEU A 356 1.05 16.97 -8.55
C LEU A 356 0.62 15.59 -9.06
N ARG A 357 1.57 14.69 -9.27
CA ARG A 357 1.39 13.38 -9.91
C ARG A 357 1.49 12.21 -8.94
N GLY A 358 1.95 12.44 -7.71
CA GLY A 358 2.13 11.40 -6.69
C GLY A 358 3.02 10.28 -7.22
N GLU A 359 2.52 9.05 -7.11
CA GLU A 359 3.15 7.79 -7.56
C GLU A 359 3.61 7.76 -9.02
N ARG A 360 3.14 8.68 -9.87
CA ARG A 360 3.49 8.75 -11.29
C ARG A 360 4.61 9.74 -11.59
N ALA A 361 5.22 10.34 -10.57
CA ALA A 361 6.33 11.27 -10.74
C ALA A 361 7.57 10.52 -11.24
N SER A 362 8.35 11.17 -12.10
CA SER A 362 9.59 10.60 -12.66
C SER A 362 10.64 10.25 -11.60
N GLY A 363 10.61 10.94 -10.46
CA GLY A 363 11.47 10.66 -9.30
C GLY A 363 11.13 9.37 -8.54
N ILE A 364 10.00 8.73 -8.84
CA ILE A 364 9.61 7.44 -8.26
C ILE A 364 9.88 6.33 -9.26
N THR A 365 10.74 5.39 -8.87
CA THR A 365 10.91 4.13 -9.58
C THR A 365 10.24 3.01 -8.80
N THR A 366 9.36 2.26 -9.46
CA THR A 366 8.73 1.07 -8.89
C THR A 366 9.15 -0.17 -9.66
N SER A 367 9.57 -1.20 -8.96
CA SER A 367 9.94 -2.48 -9.54
C SER A 367 9.64 -3.63 -8.58
N THR A 368 9.88 -4.86 -9.02
CA THR A 368 9.73 -6.05 -8.18
C THR A 368 10.95 -6.93 -8.33
N SER A 369 11.43 -7.50 -7.23
CA SER A 369 12.66 -8.28 -7.22
C SER A 369 12.56 -9.46 -6.25
N ARG A 370 13.38 -10.50 -6.40
CA ARG A 370 13.50 -11.56 -5.37
C ARG A 370 14.57 -11.27 -4.34
N ARG A 371 15.53 -10.40 -4.68
CA ARG A 371 16.68 -10.07 -3.87
C ARG A 371 17.05 -8.60 -4.10
N VAL A 372 17.00 -7.82 -3.03
CA VAL A 372 17.46 -6.43 -3.02
C VAL A 372 18.73 -6.35 -2.17
N VAL A 373 19.79 -5.78 -2.71
CA VAL A 373 21.03 -5.51 -1.99
C VAL A 373 21.18 -4.01 -1.85
N VAL A 374 21.31 -3.52 -0.62
CA VAL A 374 21.49 -2.09 -0.32
C VAL A 374 22.89 -1.87 0.23
N GLU A 375 23.70 -1.14 -0.53
CA GLU A 375 25.03 -0.67 -0.18
C GLU A 375 24.95 0.78 0.31
N ALA A 376 25.90 1.20 1.13
CA ALA A 376 26.01 2.58 1.58
C ALA A 376 27.47 2.92 1.87
N ASP A 377 27.80 4.21 1.82
CA ASP A 377 29.11 4.77 2.15
C ASP A 377 29.30 5.04 3.66
N ALA A 378 28.66 4.24 4.51
CA ALA A 378 28.75 4.33 5.96
C ALA A 378 28.91 2.94 6.60
N GLU A 379 29.53 2.87 7.79
CA GLU A 379 29.74 1.61 8.52
C GLU A 379 28.41 0.97 8.99
N THR A 380 27.45 1.80 9.36
CA THR A 380 26.08 1.41 9.69
C THR A 380 25.09 2.39 9.09
N ILE A 381 23.89 1.90 8.77
CA ILE A 381 22.79 2.73 8.26
C ILE A 381 21.50 2.51 9.06
N PRO A 382 20.67 3.55 9.24
CA PRO A 382 19.34 3.41 9.81
C PRO A 382 18.41 2.64 8.88
N VAL A 383 17.77 1.62 9.42
CA VAL A 383 16.80 0.76 8.71
C VAL A 383 15.55 0.61 9.57
N ALA A 384 14.38 0.78 8.97
CA ALA A 384 13.11 0.53 9.64
C ALA A 384 12.49 -0.78 9.12
N VAL A 385 12.43 -1.82 9.97
CA VAL A 385 11.87 -3.15 9.65
C VAL A 385 10.52 -3.30 10.32
N ASP A 386 9.43 -3.40 9.54
CA ASP A 386 8.05 -3.45 10.03
C ASP A 386 7.68 -2.32 11.02
N GLY A 387 8.37 -1.19 10.91
CA GLY A 387 8.20 -0.02 11.77
C GLY A 387 9.09 0.00 13.02
N GLU A 388 9.92 -1.02 13.25
CA GLU A 388 10.98 -1.04 14.26
C GLU A 388 12.27 -0.47 13.69
N ALA A 389 12.92 0.43 14.41
CA ALA A 389 14.15 1.07 13.98
C ALA A 389 15.39 0.28 14.41
N LEU A 390 16.30 0.06 13.48
CA LEU A 390 17.54 -0.70 13.64
C LEU A 390 18.70 0.04 12.99
N LEU A 391 19.92 -0.25 13.44
CA LEU A 391 21.15 0.07 12.72
C LEU A 391 21.71 -1.23 12.16
N LEU A 392 21.93 -1.30 10.85
CA LEU A 392 22.46 -2.48 10.17
C LEU A 392 23.75 -2.13 9.42
N HIS A 393 24.66 -3.10 9.33
CA HIS A 393 25.88 -2.98 8.53
C HIS A 393 25.59 -3.27 7.05
N PRO A 394 25.96 -2.37 6.11
CA PRO A 394 25.92 -2.67 4.69
C PRO A 394 26.94 -3.77 4.30
N PRO A 395 26.69 -4.56 3.23
CA PRO A 395 25.48 -4.53 2.42
C PRO A 395 24.28 -5.18 3.14
N VAL A 396 23.15 -4.47 3.17
CA VAL A 396 21.91 -5.00 3.72
C VAL A 396 21.17 -5.76 2.63
N VAL A 397 20.97 -7.05 2.85
CA VAL A 397 20.36 -7.95 1.88
C VAL A 397 18.93 -8.28 2.29
N CYS A 398 17.98 -7.95 1.43
CA CYS A 398 16.57 -8.33 1.55
C CYS A 398 16.24 -9.46 0.59
N THR A 399 15.58 -10.52 1.07
CA THR A 399 15.09 -11.64 0.25
C THR A 399 13.64 -12.00 0.60
N VAL A 400 13.01 -12.82 -0.23
CA VAL A 400 11.66 -13.36 0.01
C VAL A 400 11.70 -14.88 -0.03
N ARG A 401 11.01 -15.51 0.92
CA ARG A 401 10.72 -16.95 0.96
C ARG A 401 9.28 -17.19 0.49
N PRO A 402 9.07 -17.67 -0.76
CA PRO A 402 7.73 -17.80 -1.31
C PRO A 402 6.90 -18.85 -0.57
N LYS A 403 5.64 -18.53 -0.24
CA LYS A 403 4.64 -19.44 0.35
C LYS A 403 5.13 -20.21 1.59
N ALA A 404 6.04 -19.59 2.33
CA ALA A 404 6.73 -20.17 3.47
C ALA A 404 5.85 -20.23 4.72
N LEU A 405 4.90 -19.30 4.87
CA LEU A 405 4.06 -19.20 6.06
C LEU A 405 2.65 -19.70 5.76
N ARG A 406 2.19 -20.67 6.55
CA ARG A 406 0.80 -21.15 6.54
C ARG A 406 -0.01 -20.26 7.47
N VAL A 407 -0.90 -19.43 6.95
CA VAL A 407 -1.74 -18.53 7.76
C VAL A 407 -3.16 -19.03 7.79
N ARG A 408 -3.73 -19.17 8.99
CA ARG A 408 -5.16 -19.43 9.17
C ARG A 408 -5.89 -18.12 9.42
N VAL A 409 -6.98 -17.94 8.68
CA VAL A 409 -7.86 -16.78 8.76
C VAL A 409 -9.31 -17.24 8.83
N PRO A 410 -10.24 -16.45 9.41
CA PRO A 410 -11.65 -16.79 9.38
C PRO A 410 -12.16 -16.95 7.94
N LYS A 411 -13.00 -17.97 7.71
CA LYS A 411 -13.62 -18.20 6.39
C LYS A 411 -14.39 -16.97 5.91
N ASN A 412 -15.20 -16.39 6.80
CA ASN A 412 -15.96 -15.17 6.56
C ASN A 412 -15.23 -14.00 7.22
N ARG A 413 -14.56 -13.19 6.42
CA ARG A 413 -13.85 -11.99 6.86
C ARG A 413 -14.09 -10.85 5.86
N PRO A 414 -13.94 -9.58 6.25
CA PRO A 414 -14.17 -8.43 5.37
C PRO A 414 -13.42 -8.52 4.04
N GLY A 415 -12.25 -9.17 4.03
CA GLY A 415 -11.36 -9.24 2.89
C GLY A 415 -10.50 -7.97 2.79
N ALA A 416 -9.38 -8.03 2.09
CA ALA A 416 -8.56 -6.84 1.88
C ALA A 416 -9.38 -5.81 1.07
N PRO A 417 -9.56 -4.57 1.57
CA PRO A 417 -10.23 -3.52 0.82
C PRO A 417 -9.57 -3.33 -0.54
N TYR A 418 -10.32 -3.54 -1.61
CA TYR A 418 -9.82 -3.36 -2.96
C TYR A 418 -9.82 -1.86 -3.31
N THR A 419 -8.64 -1.25 -3.31
CA THR A 419 -8.48 0.07 -3.92
C THR A 419 -8.45 -0.10 -5.43
N ALA A 420 -9.49 0.39 -6.10
CA ALA A 420 -9.55 0.37 -7.56
C ALA A 420 -8.29 1.03 -8.15
N PRO A 421 -7.69 0.46 -9.20
CA PRO A 421 -6.51 1.03 -9.84
C PRO A 421 -6.79 2.47 -10.26
N SER A 422 -5.72 3.27 -10.24
CA SER A 422 -5.77 4.62 -10.80
C SER A 422 -6.27 4.55 -12.25
N VAL A 423 -7.04 5.55 -12.69
CA VAL A 423 -7.63 5.53 -14.04
C VAL A 423 -6.49 5.51 -15.06
N ASP A 424 -6.37 4.38 -15.76
CA ASP A 424 -5.52 4.23 -16.95
C ASP A 424 -6.41 4.37 -18.18
N TRP A 425 -6.36 5.53 -18.81
CA TRP A 425 -7.15 5.83 -20.00
C TRP A 425 -6.88 4.85 -21.15
N ARG A 426 -5.68 4.24 -21.25
CA ARG A 426 -5.41 3.22 -22.28
C ARG A 426 -6.21 1.95 -22.03
N ARG A 427 -6.43 1.57 -20.76
CA ARG A 427 -7.32 0.45 -20.41
C ARG A 427 -8.78 0.79 -20.63
N VAL A 428 -9.20 2.01 -20.30
CA VAL A 428 -10.58 2.47 -20.54
C VAL A 428 -10.90 2.48 -22.04
N VAL A 429 -9.99 2.99 -22.87
CA VAL A 429 -10.11 2.99 -24.33
C VAL A 429 -10.21 1.57 -24.89
N ARG A 430 -9.30 0.67 -24.48
CA ARG A 430 -9.37 -0.75 -24.88
C ARG A 430 -10.68 -1.39 -24.49
N LEU A 431 -11.13 -1.21 -23.23
CA LEU A 431 -12.39 -1.74 -22.74
C LEU A 431 -13.59 -1.25 -23.56
N ALA A 432 -13.58 0.02 -23.98
CA ALA A 432 -14.65 0.63 -24.76
C ALA A 432 -14.71 0.13 -26.22
N LEU A 433 -13.54 -0.15 -26.82
CA LEU A 433 -13.35 -0.41 -28.25
C LEU A 433 -13.19 -1.89 -28.62
N ASP A 434 -12.64 -2.75 -27.75
CA ASP A 434 -12.37 -4.15 -28.09
C ASP A 434 -13.69 -4.97 -28.20
N PRO A 435 -13.91 -5.72 -29.30
CA PRO A 435 -15.02 -6.65 -29.42
C PRO A 435 -14.88 -7.78 -28.38
N LEU A 436 -15.99 -8.27 -27.82
CA LEU A 436 -15.95 -9.53 -27.06
C LEU A 436 -15.41 -10.64 -27.98
N PRO A 437 -14.55 -11.55 -27.51
CA PRO A 437 -14.48 -12.85 -28.15
C PRO A 437 -15.90 -13.41 -28.15
N LEU A 438 -16.43 -13.71 -29.34
CA LEU A 438 -17.73 -14.35 -29.48
C LEU A 438 -17.76 -15.60 -28.58
N PRO A 439 -18.86 -15.88 -27.87
CA PRO A 439 -18.97 -17.13 -27.14
C PRO A 439 -18.70 -18.26 -28.13
N ALA A 440 -17.67 -19.07 -27.87
CA ALA A 440 -17.44 -20.29 -28.60
C ALA A 440 -18.71 -21.14 -28.45
N VAL A 441 -19.51 -21.20 -29.50
CA VAL A 441 -20.59 -22.17 -29.63
C VAL A 441 -19.90 -23.52 -29.54
N LYS A 442 -20.01 -24.19 -28.39
CA LYS A 442 -19.72 -25.63 -28.33
C LYS A 442 -20.77 -26.28 -29.20
N THR A 443 -20.41 -26.58 -30.45
CA THR A 443 -21.17 -27.51 -31.27
C THR A 443 -21.11 -28.85 -30.55
N GLN A 444 -22.21 -29.21 -29.93
CA GLN A 444 -22.43 -30.50 -29.29
C GLN A 444 -22.85 -31.47 -30.39
N GLU A 445 -21.89 -31.90 -31.21
CA GLU A 445 -22.06 -32.98 -32.18
C GLU A 445 -20.70 -33.63 -32.42
N GLN A 446 -20.43 -34.69 -31.65
CA GLN A 446 -19.61 -35.87 -31.95
C GLN A 446 -19.36 -36.65 -30.63
N SER A 447 -20.45 -37.09 -30.02
CA SER A 447 -20.53 -38.45 -29.49
C SER A 447 -21.19 -39.24 -30.61
N ASP A 448 -20.46 -40.21 -31.15
CA ASP A 448 -20.88 -41.35 -31.98
C ASP A 448 -20.00 -41.49 -33.23
N ALA A 449 -18.79 -42.00 -33.00
CA ALA A 449 -18.03 -42.91 -33.87
C ALA A 449 -16.85 -43.51 -33.08
#